data_AF-A0A0G0L8J9-F1
#
_entry.id   AF-A0A0G0L8J9-F1
#
_cell.length_a   1.000
_cell.length_b   1.000
_cell.length_c   1.000
_cell.angle_alpha   90.00
_cell.angle_beta   90.00
_cell.angle_gamma   90.00
#
_symmetry.space_group_name_H-M   'P 1'
#
loop_
_entity.id
_entity.type
_entity.pdbx_description
1 polymer ?
#
loop_
_entity_poly.entity_id
_entity_poly.type
_entity_poly.pdbx_seq_one_letter_code
_entity_poly.pdbx_strand_id
1 'polypeptide(L)'
;MEKAPIPKFEEKRICALEGLKLLDTATEERFDRITQKAVERFSVPISTITLVDKNREWFKSVQGLKAREGPRDISFCGHALMSEIILIIKDTLEDPRFADNPMVKGEPFIRFYAGKSLYEKNSHLPVGVFCIKDHKPREFSMQDMSDFLDLASQAEEEVNRKPEK
;
A
#
# COMPACT_ATOMS: atom_id res chain seq x y z
N MET A 1 -16.58 -1.08 10.98
CA MET A 1 -15.27 -1.23 10.29
C MET A 1 -14.82 -2.68 10.41
N GLU A 2 -14.42 -3.27 9.30
CA GLU A 2 -13.87 -4.61 9.25
C GLU A 2 -12.36 -4.57 9.53
N LYS A 3 -11.84 -5.55 10.29
CA LYS A 3 -10.40 -5.66 10.53
C LYS A 3 -9.71 -6.26 9.31
N ALA A 4 -8.50 -5.80 9.03
CA ALA A 4 -7.70 -6.40 7.97
C ALA A 4 -7.55 -7.92 8.16
N PRO A 5 -7.80 -8.73 7.11
CA PRO A 5 -7.72 -10.19 7.21
C PRO A 5 -6.27 -10.66 7.44
N ILE A 6 -6.14 -11.74 8.22
CA ILE A 6 -4.87 -12.45 8.39
C ILE A 6 -4.88 -13.70 7.49
N PRO A 7 -3.99 -13.78 6.48
CA PRO A 7 -3.93 -14.95 5.59
C PRO A 7 -3.53 -16.24 6.32
N LYS A 8 -4.00 -17.38 5.81
CA LYS A 8 -3.62 -18.71 6.33
C LYS A 8 -2.12 -19.01 6.26
N PHE A 9 -1.39 -18.29 5.41
CA PHE A 9 0.05 -18.43 5.19
C PHE A 9 0.87 -17.30 5.84
N GLU A 10 0.31 -16.60 6.84
CA GLU A 10 0.92 -15.42 7.47
C GLU A 10 2.35 -15.67 7.96
N GLU A 11 2.65 -16.81 8.58
CA GLU A 11 4.02 -17.11 9.05
C GLU A 11 5.04 -17.13 7.90
N LYS A 12 4.69 -17.77 6.78
CA LYS A 12 5.55 -17.82 5.59
C LYS A 12 5.69 -16.44 4.96
N ARG A 13 4.61 -15.67 4.94
CA ARG A 13 4.57 -14.30 4.39
C ARG A 13 5.49 -13.37 5.16
N ILE A 14 5.44 -13.45 6.49
CA ILE A 14 6.32 -12.67 7.36
C ILE A 14 7.78 -13.09 7.18
N CYS A 15 8.06 -14.40 7.11
CA CYS A 15 9.42 -14.87 6.82
C CYS A 15 9.96 -14.33 5.49
N ALA A 16 9.12 -14.29 4.44
CA ALA A 16 9.48 -13.68 3.16
C ALA A 16 9.74 -12.16 3.30
N LEU A 17 8.88 -11.44 4.03
CA LEU A 17 9.05 -10.01 4.29
C LEU A 17 10.33 -9.70 5.07
N GLU A 18 10.60 -10.43 6.16
CA GLU A 18 11.81 -10.29 6.96
C GLU A 18 13.07 -10.58 6.13
N GLY A 19 12.99 -11.57 5.22
CA GLY A 19 14.06 -11.93 4.30
C GLY A 19 14.48 -10.81 3.34
N LEU A 20 13.59 -9.85 3.06
CA LEU A 20 13.91 -8.68 2.23
C LEU A 20 14.81 -7.66 2.93
N LYS A 21 14.86 -7.68 4.27
CA LYS A 21 15.63 -6.73 5.09
C LYS A 21 15.32 -5.25 4.80
N LEU A 22 14.06 -4.96 4.46
CA LEU A 22 13.58 -3.61 4.18
C LEU A 22 12.83 -2.96 5.36
N LEU A 23 12.31 -3.75 6.30
CA LEU A 23 11.65 -3.22 7.51
C LEU A 23 12.64 -2.46 8.39
N ASP A 24 12.15 -1.37 9.01
CA ASP A 24 12.91 -0.52 9.95
C ASP A 24 14.23 0.02 9.39
N THR A 25 14.30 0.19 8.07
CA THR A 25 15.44 0.82 7.39
C THR A 25 15.16 2.27 7.05
N ALA A 26 16.20 3.05 6.75
CA ALA A 26 16.04 4.43 6.29
C ALA A 26 15.22 4.51 4.99
N THR A 27 14.70 5.71 4.72
CA THR A 27 14.11 6.04 3.41
C THR A 27 15.15 5.89 2.32
N GLU A 28 14.74 5.42 1.15
CA GLU A 28 15.63 5.28 0.00
C GLU A 28 15.01 5.95 -1.22
N GLU A 29 15.81 6.76 -1.92
CA GLU A 29 15.36 7.56 -3.06
C GLU A 29 14.66 6.73 -4.14
N ARG A 30 15.10 5.49 -4.36
CA ARG A 30 14.49 4.55 -5.32
C ARG A 30 12.99 4.32 -5.08
N PHE A 31 12.56 4.28 -3.82
CA PHE A 31 11.14 4.14 -3.47
C PHE A 31 10.42 5.49 -3.51
N ASP A 32 11.07 6.56 -3.05
CA ASP A 32 10.49 7.91 -3.01
C ASP A 32 10.17 8.46 -4.39
N ARG A 33 11.00 8.15 -5.39
CA ARG A 33 10.74 8.52 -6.80
C ARG A 33 9.46 7.90 -7.34
N ILE A 34 9.09 6.70 -6.89
CA ILE A 34 7.88 6.02 -7.36
C ILE A 34 6.64 6.66 -6.73
N THR A 35 6.65 6.86 -5.42
CA THR A 35 5.51 7.47 -4.71
C THR A 35 5.30 8.93 -5.11
N GLN A 36 6.38 9.67 -5.38
CA GLN A 36 6.29 11.04 -5.90
C GLN A 36 5.67 11.07 -7.31
N LYS A 37 6.15 10.22 -8.22
CA LYS A 37 5.55 10.09 -9.57
C LYS A 37 4.07 9.75 -9.51
N ALA A 38 3.65 8.92 -8.56
CA ALA A 38 2.25 8.57 -8.38
C ALA A 38 1.41 9.78 -7.93
N VAL A 39 1.90 10.54 -6.95
CA VAL A 39 1.26 11.80 -6.52
C VAL A 39 1.07 12.75 -7.70
N GLU A 40 2.11 12.93 -8.52
CA GLU A 40 2.07 13.80 -9.70
C GLU A 40 1.13 13.27 -10.78
N ARG A 41 1.30 11.99 -11.18
CA ARG A 41 0.54 11.36 -12.26
C ARG A 41 -0.96 11.32 -12.00
N PHE A 42 -1.36 11.01 -10.77
CA PHE A 42 -2.77 10.91 -10.38
C PHE A 42 -3.30 12.19 -9.74
N SER A 43 -2.45 13.19 -9.50
CA SER A 43 -2.84 14.42 -8.78
C SER A 43 -3.53 14.12 -7.45
N VAL A 44 -2.99 13.16 -6.69
CA VAL A 44 -3.51 12.70 -5.38
C VAL A 44 -2.60 13.19 -4.26
N PRO A 45 -3.12 13.51 -3.06
CA PRO A 45 -2.29 14.03 -1.97
C PRO A 45 -1.38 12.97 -1.35
N ILE A 46 -1.72 11.68 -1.45
CA ILE A 46 -1.05 10.61 -0.71
C ILE A 46 -0.69 9.45 -1.65
N SER A 47 0.55 9.00 -1.57
CA SER A 47 1.01 7.73 -2.13
C SER A 47 2.00 7.07 -1.19
N THR A 48 1.96 5.73 -1.09
CA THR A 48 2.84 4.97 -0.21
C THR A 48 3.28 3.66 -0.84
N ILE A 49 4.51 3.26 -0.51
CA ILE A 49 4.96 1.87 -0.58
C ILE A 49 4.98 1.36 0.87
N THR A 50 4.06 0.46 1.17
CA THR A 50 3.80 -0.02 2.52
C THR A 50 4.22 -1.48 2.65
N LEU A 51 5.05 -1.81 3.63
CA LEU A 51 5.34 -3.19 4.03
C LEU A 51 4.35 -3.58 5.14
N VAL A 52 3.68 -4.72 4.98
CA VAL A 52 2.65 -5.15 5.95
C VAL A 52 3.27 -6.20 6.89
N ASP A 53 3.56 -5.79 8.12
CA ASP A 53 4.14 -6.64 9.16
C ASP A 53 3.02 -7.34 9.98
N LYS A 54 3.37 -8.09 11.04
CA LYS A 54 2.43 -8.86 11.87
C LYS A 54 1.28 -7.99 12.38
N ASN A 55 1.62 -6.86 13.01
CA ASN A 55 0.66 -6.01 13.73
C ASN A 55 0.64 -4.56 13.23
N ARG A 56 1.51 -4.21 12.28
CA ARG A 56 1.65 -2.83 11.76
C ARG A 56 1.76 -2.81 10.24
N GLU A 57 1.41 -1.68 9.68
CA GLU A 57 1.85 -1.27 8.36
C GLU A 57 3.03 -0.31 8.52
N TRP A 58 4.12 -0.54 7.79
CA TRP A 58 5.33 0.26 7.87
C TRP A 58 5.62 0.89 6.50
N PHE A 59 5.79 2.21 6.45
CA PHE A 59 5.89 2.94 5.19
C PHE A 59 7.34 3.05 4.74
N LYS A 60 7.72 2.18 3.79
CA LYS A 60 9.05 2.23 3.14
C LYS A 60 9.24 3.53 2.36
N SER A 61 8.16 4.03 1.77
CA SER A 61 8.08 5.36 1.19
C SER A 61 6.68 5.92 1.40
N VAL A 62 6.59 7.22 1.67
CA VAL A 62 5.33 7.92 1.96
C VAL A 62 5.39 9.36 1.52
N GLN A 63 4.35 9.77 0.78
CA GLN A 63 4.06 11.16 0.45
C GLN A 63 2.73 11.56 1.09
N GLY A 64 2.64 12.80 1.58
CA GLY A 64 1.38 13.37 2.08
C GLY A 64 0.96 12.94 3.49
N LEU A 65 1.70 12.06 4.18
CA LEU A 65 1.45 11.68 5.57
C LEU A 65 2.68 11.97 6.44
N LYS A 66 2.43 12.36 7.71
CA LYS A 66 3.49 12.55 8.71
C LYS A 66 3.92 11.24 9.39
N ALA A 67 2.97 10.32 9.56
CA ALA A 67 3.23 9.01 10.16
C ALA A 67 4.13 8.17 9.25
N ARG A 68 4.98 7.33 9.86
CA ARG A 68 5.85 6.36 9.17
C ARG A 68 5.39 4.92 9.34
N GLU A 69 4.42 4.69 10.22
CA GLU A 69 3.78 3.41 10.44
C GLU A 69 2.37 3.61 11.02
N GLY A 70 1.57 2.55 11.01
CA GLY A 70 0.23 2.53 11.59
C GLY A 70 -0.20 1.11 11.98
N PRO A 71 -1.27 0.96 12.77
CA PRO A 71 -1.77 -0.37 13.14
C PRO A 71 -2.39 -1.10 11.95
N ARG A 72 -2.06 -2.37 11.76
CA ARG A 72 -2.56 -3.20 10.64
C ARG A 72 -4.07 -3.40 10.69
N ASP A 73 -4.65 -3.51 11.89
CA ASP A 73 -6.09 -3.78 12.05
C ASP A 73 -6.99 -2.75 11.36
N ILE A 74 -6.54 -1.49 11.26
CA ILE A 74 -7.31 -0.39 10.66
C ILE A 74 -6.78 0.02 9.28
N SER A 75 -5.84 -0.75 8.74
CA SER A 75 -5.10 -0.42 7.53
C SER A 75 -5.87 -0.79 6.26
N PHE A 76 -5.89 0.12 5.29
CA PHE A 76 -6.35 -0.18 3.94
C PHE A 76 -5.41 -1.17 3.24
N CYS A 77 -4.10 -1.02 3.46
CA CYS A 77 -3.07 -1.88 2.89
C CYS A 77 -3.23 -3.33 3.37
N GLY A 78 -3.62 -3.55 4.64
CA GLY A 78 -3.90 -4.89 5.16
C GLY A 78 -5.04 -5.60 4.42
N HIS A 79 -6.06 -4.87 3.98
CA HIS A 79 -7.13 -5.40 3.13
C HIS A 79 -6.65 -5.62 1.69
N ALA A 80 -5.93 -4.65 1.13
CA ALA A 80 -5.41 -4.72 -0.23
C ALA A 80 -4.38 -5.84 -0.43
N LEU A 81 -3.62 -6.20 0.62
CA LEU A 81 -2.61 -7.26 0.59
C LEU A 81 -3.17 -8.60 0.09
N MET A 82 -4.46 -8.84 0.34
CA MET A 82 -5.17 -10.07 -0.06
C MET A 82 -5.86 -9.97 -1.42
N SER A 83 -5.77 -8.83 -2.10
CA SER A 83 -6.34 -8.64 -3.43
C SER A 83 -5.44 -9.22 -4.51
N GLU A 84 -6.00 -10.04 -5.40
CA GLU A 84 -5.25 -10.67 -6.50
C GLU A 84 -4.83 -9.65 -7.57
N ILE A 85 -5.74 -8.72 -7.92
CA ILE A 85 -5.50 -7.71 -8.95
C ILE A 85 -5.25 -6.36 -8.28
N ILE A 86 -6.27 -5.53 -8.10
CA ILE A 86 -6.18 -4.20 -7.50
C ILE A 86 -7.41 -3.98 -6.62
N LEU A 87 -7.21 -3.42 -5.43
CA LEU A 87 -8.31 -2.97 -4.58
C LEU A 87 -8.59 -1.50 -4.89
N ILE A 88 -9.71 -1.20 -5.54
CA ILE A 88 -10.17 0.17 -5.81
C ILE A 88 -11.42 0.45 -4.98
N ILE A 89 -11.40 1.56 -4.26
CA ILE A 89 -12.51 2.09 -3.48
C ILE A 89 -12.73 3.52 -3.94
N LYS A 90 -13.83 3.76 -4.65
CA LYS A 90 -14.16 5.06 -5.24
C LYS A 90 -14.58 6.09 -4.19
N ASP A 91 -15.38 5.65 -3.21
CA ASP A 91 -15.72 6.38 -2.00
C ASP A 91 -15.71 5.43 -0.79
N THR A 92 -14.84 5.68 0.19
CA THR A 92 -14.74 4.87 1.41
C THR A 92 -15.93 5.05 2.35
N LEU A 93 -16.74 6.10 2.19
CA LEU A 93 -18.00 6.24 2.94
C LEU A 93 -19.08 5.26 2.46
N GLU A 94 -18.99 4.83 1.20
CA GLU A 94 -19.92 3.87 0.59
C GLU A 94 -19.45 2.42 0.77
N ASP A 95 -18.21 2.22 1.22
CA ASP A 95 -17.64 0.88 1.45
C ASP A 95 -17.84 0.44 2.91
N PRO A 96 -18.66 -0.60 3.19
CA PRO A 96 -18.94 -1.06 4.55
C PRO A 96 -17.70 -1.47 5.36
N ARG A 97 -16.61 -1.87 4.67
CA ARG A 97 -15.36 -2.25 5.33
C ARG A 97 -14.69 -1.05 5.98
N PHE A 98 -14.82 0.13 5.36
CA PHE A 98 -14.05 1.34 5.70
C PHE A 98 -14.89 2.52 6.19
N ALA A 99 -16.22 2.51 6.05
CA ALA A 99 -17.07 3.65 6.42
C ALA A 99 -16.91 4.11 7.90
N ASP A 100 -16.62 3.18 8.82
CA ASP A 100 -16.33 3.49 10.24
C ASP A 100 -14.84 3.63 10.57
N ASN A 101 -13.96 3.61 9.57
CA ASN A 101 -12.52 3.65 9.79
C ASN A 101 -12.08 5.01 10.36
N PRO A 102 -11.20 5.06 11.38
CA PRO A 102 -10.68 6.31 11.93
C PRO A 102 -10.07 7.25 10.89
N MET A 103 -9.39 6.72 9.87
CA MET A 103 -8.79 7.52 8.78
C MET A 103 -9.83 8.05 7.78
N VAL A 104 -11.06 7.54 7.81
CA VAL A 104 -12.19 7.99 6.97
C VAL A 104 -13.03 9.01 7.71
N LYS A 105 -13.35 8.74 8.98
CA LYS A 105 -14.15 9.60 9.86
C LYS A 105 -13.36 10.76 10.48
N GLY A 106 -12.07 10.59 10.68
CA GLY A 106 -11.13 11.60 11.16
C GLY A 106 -10.00 11.83 10.18
N GLU A 107 -9.01 12.64 10.55
CA GLU A 107 -7.85 12.89 9.71
C GLU A 107 -7.16 11.57 9.29
N PRO A 108 -6.75 11.43 8.01
CA PRO A 108 -6.73 12.45 6.96
C PRO A 108 -8.03 12.55 6.11
N PHE A 109 -9.14 11.97 6.55
CA PHE A 109 -10.42 11.96 5.82
C PHE A 109 -10.33 11.31 4.44
N ILE A 110 -9.71 10.13 4.37
CA ILE A 110 -9.63 9.35 3.13
C ILE A 110 -11.03 9.13 2.55
N ARG A 111 -11.16 9.31 1.24
CA ARG A 111 -12.36 9.04 0.44
C ARG A 111 -12.07 8.12 -0.72
N PHE A 112 -10.92 8.23 -1.36
CA PHE A 112 -10.52 7.33 -2.43
C PHE A 112 -9.29 6.51 -2.03
N TYR A 113 -9.26 5.26 -2.47
CA TYR A 113 -8.13 4.36 -2.30
C TYR A 113 -7.96 3.47 -3.53
N ALA A 114 -6.73 3.35 -4.02
CA ALA A 114 -6.33 2.29 -4.95
C ALA A 114 -5.04 1.64 -4.47
N GLY A 115 -5.02 0.31 -4.34
CA GLY A 115 -3.86 -0.42 -3.81
C GLY A 115 -3.63 -1.76 -4.52
N LYS A 116 -2.35 -2.06 -4.79
CA LYS A 116 -1.88 -3.32 -5.38
C LYS A 116 -0.85 -3.98 -4.46
N SER A 117 -1.07 -5.26 -4.15
CA SER A 117 -0.09 -6.08 -3.44
C SER A 117 1.22 -6.19 -4.20
N LEU A 118 2.32 -6.09 -3.46
CA LEU A 118 3.69 -6.31 -3.91
C LEU A 118 4.16 -7.68 -3.41
N TYR A 119 4.65 -8.50 -4.31
CA TYR A 119 5.03 -9.89 -4.04
C TYR A 119 6.53 -10.04 -3.91
N GLU A 120 6.98 -10.85 -2.97
CA GLU A 120 8.37 -11.32 -2.96
C GLU A 120 8.56 -12.37 -4.05
N LYS A 121 9.61 -12.20 -4.85
CA LYS A 121 9.82 -12.88 -6.13
C LYS A 121 9.96 -14.39 -6.01
N ASN A 122 10.62 -14.91 -4.98
CA ASN A 122 10.95 -16.32 -4.89
C ASN A 122 9.83 -17.16 -4.26
N SER A 123 9.24 -16.66 -3.18
CA SER A 123 8.14 -17.30 -2.45
C SER A 123 6.78 -17.02 -3.08
N HIS A 124 6.67 -15.98 -3.91
CA HIS A 124 5.42 -15.49 -4.49
C HIS A 124 4.38 -15.16 -3.40
N LEU A 125 4.84 -14.65 -2.26
CA LEU A 125 3.99 -14.23 -1.15
C LEU A 125 3.87 -12.69 -1.13
N PRO A 126 2.67 -12.15 -0.83
CA PRO A 126 2.46 -10.70 -0.75
C PRO A 126 3.13 -10.12 0.51
N VAL A 127 4.07 -9.21 0.35
CA VAL A 127 4.86 -8.63 1.45
C VAL A 127 4.47 -7.20 1.77
N GLY A 128 3.82 -6.52 0.83
CA GLY A 128 3.46 -5.11 0.95
C GLY A 128 2.40 -4.69 -0.05
N VAL A 129 2.15 -3.39 -0.11
CA VAL A 129 1.19 -2.75 -1.00
C VAL A 129 1.75 -1.43 -1.49
N PHE A 130 1.66 -1.20 -2.80
CA PHE A 130 1.75 0.14 -3.36
C PHE A 130 0.33 0.71 -3.45
N CYS A 131 0.11 1.92 -2.93
CA CYS A 131 -1.21 2.55 -3.01
C CYS A 131 -1.18 4.06 -3.17
N ILE A 132 -2.29 4.59 -3.65
CA ILE A 132 -2.63 6.02 -3.69
C ILE A 132 -3.93 6.27 -2.92
N LYS A 133 -4.03 7.45 -2.29
CA LYS A 133 -5.21 7.85 -1.52
C LYS A 133 -5.56 9.31 -1.79
N ASP A 134 -6.85 9.63 -1.72
CA ASP A 134 -7.33 11.02 -1.83
C ASP A 134 -8.42 11.33 -0.79
N HIS A 135 -8.59 12.61 -0.49
CA HIS A 135 -9.58 13.17 0.42
C HIS A 135 -10.94 13.42 -0.26
N LYS A 136 -11.04 13.18 -1.57
CA LYS A 136 -12.29 13.23 -2.35
C LYS A 136 -12.55 11.90 -3.06
N PRO A 137 -13.83 11.54 -3.30
CA PRO A 137 -14.16 10.39 -4.13
C PRO A 137 -13.58 10.53 -5.53
N ARG A 138 -13.29 9.39 -6.18
CA ARG A 138 -12.77 9.39 -7.55
C ARG A 138 -13.30 8.23 -8.38
N GLU A 139 -13.52 8.54 -9.64
CA GLU A 139 -13.52 7.54 -10.70
C GLU A 139 -12.08 7.10 -11.00
N PHE A 140 -11.94 5.87 -11.50
CA PHE A 140 -10.65 5.29 -11.84
C PHE A 140 -10.78 4.62 -13.21
N SER A 141 -10.27 5.29 -14.23
CA SER A 141 -10.42 4.86 -15.62
C SER A 141 -9.50 3.69 -15.96
N MET A 142 -9.71 3.08 -17.13
CA MET A 142 -8.80 2.05 -17.65
C MET A 142 -7.37 2.58 -17.84
N GLN A 143 -7.21 3.85 -18.23
CA GLN A 143 -5.89 4.47 -18.34
C GLN A 143 -5.25 4.66 -16.96
N ASP A 144 -6.02 5.12 -15.97
CA ASP A 144 -5.50 5.25 -14.60
C ASP A 144 -5.07 3.90 -14.03
N MET A 145 -5.83 2.84 -14.33
CA MET A 145 -5.49 1.48 -13.96
C MET A 145 -4.19 1.02 -14.62
N SER A 146 -4.01 1.25 -15.92
CA SER A 146 -2.77 0.91 -16.64
C SER A 146 -1.57 1.60 -15.99
N ASP A 147 -1.64 2.92 -15.83
CA ASP A 147 -0.52 3.70 -15.31
C ASP A 147 -0.21 3.36 -13.85
N PHE A 148 -1.24 2.99 -13.07
CA PHE A 148 -1.06 2.59 -11.69
C PHE A 148 -0.37 1.23 -11.60
N LEU A 149 -0.75 0.29 -12.46
CA LEU A 149 -0.12 -1.03 -12.53
C LEU A 149 1.34 -0.92 -12.98
N ASP A 150 1.67 -0.01 -13.90
CA ASP A 150 3.05 0.24 -14.32
C ASP A 150 3.93 0.75 -13.16
N LEU A 151 3.40 1.64 -12.33
CA LEU A 151 4.10 2.12 -11.12
C LEU A 151 4.15 1.06 -10.02
N ALA A 152 3.10 0.24 -9.87
CA ALA A 152 3.08 -0.87 -8.94
C ALA A 152 4.13 -1.94 -9.32
N SER A 153 4.29 -2.22 -10.61
CA SER A 153 5.32 -3.13 -11.13
C SER A 153 6.73 -2.61 -10.80
N GLN A 154 6.99 -1.32 -11.02
CA GLN A 154 8.26 -0.70 -10.63
C GLN A 154 8.51 -0.81 -9.12
N ALA A 155 7.48 -0.60 -8.28
CA ALA A 155 7.60 -0.76 -6.84
C ALA A 155 7.94 -2.21 -6.45
N GLU A 156 7.29 -3.19 -7.08
CA GLU A 156 7.55 -4.61 -6.85
C GLU A 156 8.97 -5.00 -7.26
N GLU A 157 9.46 -4.50 -8.40
CA GLU A 157 10.83 -4.71 -8.85
C GLU A 157 11.84 -4.16 -7.83
N GLU A 158 11.64 -2.94 -7.33
CA GLU A 158 12.53 -2.33 -6.34
C GLU A 158 12.49 -3.05 -4.98
N VAL A 159 11.32 -3.54 -4.56
CA VAL A 159 11.19 -4.38 -3.35
C VAL A 159 12.03 -5.65 -3.48
N ASN A 160 12.11 -6.22 -4.68
CA ASN A 160 12.85 -7.45 -4.96
C ASN A 160 14.32 -7.22 -5.36
N ARG A 161 14.75 -5.96 -5.47
CA ARG A 161 16.11 -5.61 -5.85
C ARG A 161 17.05 -5.87 -4.68
N LYS A 162 18.00 -6.79 -4.88
CA LYS A 162 19.07 -7.05 -3.92
C LYS A 162 19.90 -5.78 -3.70
N PRO A 163 20.32 -5.47 -2.45
CA PRO A 163 21.25 -4.39 -2.22
C PRO A 163 22.52 -4.63 -3.04
N GLU A 164 22.96 -3.61 -3.77
CA GLU A 164 24.26 -3.64 -4.46
C GLU A 164 25.35 -3.82 -3.39
N LYS A 165 26.28 -4.75 -3.64
CA LYS A 165 27.36 -5.12 -2.72
C LYS A 165 28.37 -4.00 -2.55
#